data_AF-A0A1H9H967-F1
#
_entry.id   AF-A0A1H9H967-F1
#
_cell.length_a   1.000
_cell.length_b   1.000
_cell.length_c   1.000
_cell.angle_alpha   90.00
_cell.angle_beta   90.00
_cell.angle_gamma   90.00
#
_symmetry.space_group_name_H-M   'P 1'
#
loop_
_entity.id
_entity.type
_entity.pdbx_description
1 polymer ?
#
loop_
_entity_poly.entity_id
_entity_poly.type
_entity_poly.pdbx_seq_one_letter_code
_entity_poly.pdbx_strand_id
1 'polypeptide(L)'
;MAGLPSDAFDGIQSCPAADRKFISGFILASATNQFMEKDHDNQSRWIELDKRMVIQELLAERDDEMRVYVVTINTPPEYAWIHDRWPRLVRLKDQ
;
A
#
# COMPACT_ATOMS: atom_id res chain seq x y z
N MET A 1 24.50 13.88 2.08
CA MET A 1 23.40 13.24 2.84
C MET A 1 22.22 14.19 2.79
N ALA A 2 21.36 14.07 1.78
CA ALA A 2 20.24 14.99 1.58
C ALA A 2 19.01 14.43 2.30
N GLY A 3 18.56 15.12 3.35
CA GLY A 3 17.33 14.82 4.05
C GLY A 3 16.12 15.08 3.16
N LEU A 4 15.09 14.24 3.28
CA LEU A 4 13.81 14.46 2.62
C LEU A 4 13.09 15.66 3.26
N PRO A 5 12.33 16.46 2.48
CA PRO A 5 11.62 17.63 2.97
C PRO A 5 10.53 17.26 3.98
N SER A 6 10.34 18.14 4.97
CA SER A 6 9.45 17.98 6.15
C SER A 6 7.97 17.77 5.83
N ASP A 7 7.57 17.98 4.58
CA ASP A 7 6.18 18.15 4.20
C ASP A 7 5.56 16.84 3.68
N ALA A 8 6.31 15.74 3.71
CA ALA A 8 5.86 14.41 3.26
C ALA A 8 5.01 13.65 4.31
N PHE A 9 4.75 14.23 5.49
CA PHE A 9 4.07 13.59 6.62
C PHE A 9 2.72 14.21 7.02
N ASP A 10 2.19 15.13 6.21
CA ASP A 10 0.94 15.82 6.54
C ASP A 10 -0.27 14.92 6.23
N GLY A 11 -0.66 14.11 7.22
CA GLY A 11 -1.80 13.20 7.12
C GLY A 11 -1.88 12.09 8.17
N ILE A 12 -0.84 11.87 8.98
CA ILE A 12 -0.93 10.92 10.11
C ILE A 12 -1.40 11.67 11.34
N GLN A 13 -2.69 11.57 11.63
CA GLN A 13 -3.31 12.15 12.81
C GLN A 13 -2.61 11.60 14.07
N SER A 14 -1.97 12.49 14.84
CA SER A 14 -1.24 12.16 16.07
C SER A 14 -2.17 11.51 17.10
N CYS A 15 -1.97 10.22 17.37
CA CYS A 15 -2.57 9.54 18.52
C CYS A 15 -1.99 10.08 19.85
N PRO A 16 -2.76 10.10 20.95
CA PRO A 16 -2.29 10.61 22.25
C PRO A 16 -1.13 9.77 22.79
N ALA A 17 -0.19 10.46 23.44
CA ALA A 17 1.20 10.08 23.67
C ALA A 17 1.46 8.98 24.74
N ALA A 18 0.74 7.86 24.72
CA ALA A 18 0.93 6.76 25.68
C ALA A 18 1.54 5.45 25.11
N ASP A 19 1.52 5.24 23.78
CA ASP A 19 2.03 4.00 23.16
C ASP A 19 3.05 4.31 22.07
N ARG A 20 4.23 4.82 22.46
CA ARG A 20 5.39 4.90 21.55
C ARG A 20 6.01 3.49 21.37
N LYS A 21 5.25 2.54 20.83
CA LYS A 21 5.84 1.42 20.09
C LYS A 21 6.07 1.93 18.68
N PHE A 22 7.34 2.19 18.38
CA PHE A 22 7.76 2.69 17.09
C PHE A 22 7.18 1.80 15.99
N ILE A 23 6.38 2.37 15.09
CA ILE A 23 6.16 1.77 13.78
C ILE A 23 7.49 1.91 13.05
N SER A 24 8.38 0.93 13.20
CA SER A 24 9.53 0.78 12.30
C SER A 24 8.97 0.34 10.95
N GLY A 25 8.54 1.31 10.15
CA GLY A 25 7.92 1.08 8.85
C GLY A 25 8.97 0.76 7.80
N PHE A 26 9.07 -0.51 7.39
CA PHE A 26 9.79 -0.87 6.16
C PHE A 26 8.80 -0.88 5.00
N ILE A 27 9.17 -0.23 3.90
CA ILE A 27 8.41 -0.36 2.64
C ILE A 27 8.83 -1.67 2.00
N LEU A 28 7.86 -2.57 1.87
CA LEU A 28 8.00 -3.83 1.14
C LEU A 28 7.35 -3.71 -0.23
N ALA A 29 7.71 -4.66 -1.10
CA ALA A 29 7.12 -4.80 -2.41
C ALA A 29 6.88 -6.28 -2.72
N SER A 30 5.63 -6.64 -2.97
CA SER A 30 5.21 -8.01 -3.23
C SER A 30 5.18 -8.28 -4.74
N ALA A 31 5.88 -9.34 -5.15
CA ALA A 31 5.82 -9.88 -6.50
C ALA A 31 4.65 -10.86 -6.61
N THR A 32 3.48 -10.35 -6.98
CA THR A 32 2.30 -11.15 -7.30
C THR A 32 1.95 -11.02 -8.78
N ASN A 33 1.35 -12.06 -9.35
CA ASN A 33 0.88 -12.06 -10.73
C ASN A 33 -0.47 -11.37 -10.89
N GLN A 34 -1.30 -11.38 -9.85
CA GLN A 34 -2.67 -10.88 -9.90
C GLN A 34 -3.21 -10.51 -8.52
N PHE A 35 -4.26 -9.69 -8.46
CA PHE A 35 -5.07 -9.47 -7.27
C PHE A 35 -6.56 -9.57 -7.60
N MET A 36 -7.38 -9.84 -6.59
CA MET A 36 -8.83 -9.96 -6.73
C MET A 36 -9.48 -8.75 -6.10
N GLU A 37 -10.45 -8.17 -6.80
CA GLU A 37 -11.31 -7.13 -6.28
C GLU A 37 -12.76 -7.42 -6.64
N LYS A 38 -13.68 -6.94 -5.82
CA LYS A 38 -15.10 -7.08 -6.08
C LYS A 38 -15.63 -5.85 -6.79
N ASP A 39 -16.50 -6.08 -7.77
CA ASP A 39 -17.28 -5.00 -8.37
C ASP A 39 -18.50 -4.62 -7.49
N HIS A 40 -19.27 -3.63 -7.95
CA HIS A 40 -20.48 -3.18 -7.26
C HIS A 40 -21.56 -4.28 -7.09
N ASP A 41 -21.55 -5.31 -7.95
CA ASP A 41 -22.45 -6.46 -7.87
C ASP A 41 -21.86 -7.59 -7.00
N ASN A 42 -20.76 -7.32 -6.30
CA ASN A 42 -20.03 -8.24 -5.43
C ASN A 42 -19.47 -9.48 -6.19
N GLN A 43 -19.23 -9.35 -7.50
CA GLN A 43 -18.57 -10.37 -8.30
C GLN A 43 -17.06 -10.19 -8.26
N SER A 44 -16.34 -11.30 -8.06
CA SER A 44 -14.89 -11.31 -7.99
C SER A 44 -14.28 -11.15 -9.38
N ARG A 45 -13.45 -10.13 -9.56
CA ARG A 45 -12.67 -9.91 -10.78
C ARG A 45 -11.19 -9.99 -10.46
N TRP A 46 -10.47 -10.79 -11.23
CA TRP A 46 -9.02 -10.90 -11.14
C TRP A 46 -8.36 -9.91 -12.08
N ILE A 47 -7.42 -9.13 -11.56
CA ILE A 47 -6.66 -8.14 -12.31
C ILE A 47 -5.21 -8.59 -12.34
N GLU A 48 -4.68 -8.77 -13.55
CA GLU A 48 -3.28 -9.13 -13.76
C GLU A 48 -2.36 -7.93 -13.55
N LEU A 49 -1.20 -8.18 -12.92
CA LEU A 49 -0.13 -7.20 -12.83
C LEU A 49 0.87 -7.41 -13.99
N ASP A 50 1.36 -6.30 -14.55
CA ASP A 50 2.57 -6.31 -15.36
C ASP A 50 3.72 -6.92 -14.53
N LYS A 51 4.53 -7.80 -15.14
CA LYS A 51 5.67 -8.47 -14.52
C LYS A 51 6.71 -7.52 -13.92
N ARG A 52 6.71 -6.25 -14.36
CA ARG A 52 7.57 -5.18 -13.85
C ARG A 52 6.90 -4.33 -12.76
N MET A 53 5.70 -4.70 -12.33
CA MET A 53 4.96 -4.04 -11.25
C MET A 53 4.94 -4.91 -10.00
N VAL A 54 4.94 -4.24 -8.87
CA VAL A 54 4.85 -4.84 -7.54
C VAL A 54 3.84 -4.06 -6.71
N ILE A 55 3.18 -4.72 -5.76
CA ILE A 55 2.30 -4.06 -4.80
C ILE A 55 3.15 -3.46 -3.69
N GLN A 56 2.97 -2.17 -3.42
CA GLN A 56 3.63 -1.54 -2.29
C GLN A 56 2.95 -1.93 -0.97
N GLU A 57 3.79 -2.29 -0.01
CA GLU A 57 3.38 -2.75 1.30
C GLU A 57 4.14 -2.01 2.40
N LEU A 58 3.54 -1.93 3.58
CA LEU A 58 4.13 -1.40 4.80
C LEU A 58 4.22 -2.52 5.83
N LEU A 59 5.45 -2.87 6.22
CA LEU A 59 5.70 -3.74 7.36
C LEU A 59 5.71 -2.90 8.63
N ALA A 60 4.85 -3.25 9.58
CA ALA A 60 4.77 -2.62 10.88
C ALA A 60 4.92 -3.67 11.97
N GLU A 61 5.70 -3.35 12.99
CA GLU A 61 5.83 -4.14 14.21
C GLU A 61 5.00 -3.50 15.31
N ARG A 62 4.14 -4.29 15.96
CA ARG A 62 3.39 -3.85 17.14
C ARG A 62 3.20 -5.01 18.09
N ASP A 63 3.55 -4.82 19.36
CA ASP A 63 3.34 -5.83 20.40
C ASP A 63 4.00 -7.18 20.07
N ASP A 64 5.23 -7.16 19.54
CA ASP A 64 5.98 -8.33 19.03
C ASP A 64 5.28 -9.07 17.86
N GLU A 65 4.27 -8.44 17.25
CA GLU A 65 3.57 -8.94 16.08
C GLU A 65 3.99 -8.15 14.84
N MET A 66 4.40 -8.89 13.80
CA MET A 66 4.74 -8.32 12.49
C MET A 66 3.52 -8.35 11.58
N ARG A 67 3.14 -7.19 11.07
CA ARG A 67 1.98 -7.02 10.19
C ARG A 67 2.39 -6.35 8.89
N VAL A 68 1.91 -6.90 7.78
CA VAL A 68 2.09 -6.32 6.46
C VAL A 68 0.77 -5.71 6.01
N TYR A 69 0.80 -4.42 5.67
CA TYR A 69 -0.35 -3.67 5.18
C TYR A 69 -0.15 -3.34 3.71
N VAL A 70 -1.18 -3.55 2.89
CA VAL A 70 -1.19 -3.10 1.49
C VAL A 70 -1.47 -1.60 1.46
N VAL A 71 -0.62 -0.84 0.78
CA VAL A 71 -0.84 0.59 0.56
C VAL A 71 -1.89 0.75 -0.54
N THR A 72 -2.96 1.49 -0.25
CA THR A 72 -4.03 1.76 -1.23
C THR A 72 -4.03 3.22 -1.69
N ILE A 73 -4.37 3.45 -2.95
CA ILE A 73 -4.64 4.75 -3.57
C ILE A 73 -6.10 4.78 -4.09
N ASN A 74 -6.53 5.94 -4.56
CA ASN A 74 -7.81 6.05 -5.27
C ASN A 74 -7.79 5.20 -6.55
N THR A 75 -8.93 4.60 -6.86
CA THR A 75 -9.08 3.75 -8.04
C THR A 75 -8.84 4.52 -9.34
N PRO A 76 -7.97 4.02 -10.23
CA PRO A 76 -7.73 4.65 -11.53
C PRO A 76 -9.02 4.74 -12.35
N PRO A 77 -9.21 5.78 -13.19
CA PRO A 77 -10.44 5.97 -13.97
C PRO A 77 -10.81 4.77 -14.85
N GLU A 78 -9.83 4.06 -15.40
CA GLU A 78 -10.01 2.84 -16.20
C GLU A 78 -10.64 1.67 -15.42
N TYR A 79 -10.58 1.73 -14.09
CA TYR A 79 -11.17 0.77 -13.16
C TYR A 79 -12.29 1.38 -12.32
N ALA A 80 -12.86 2.53 -12.71
CA ALA A 80 -13.90 3.23 -11.92
C ALA A 80 -15.20 2.42 -11.71
N TRP A 81 -15.34 1.25 -12.35
CA TRP A 81 -16.42 0.28 -12.10
C TRP A 81 -16.16 -0.61 -10.87
N ILE A 82 -14.99 -0.44 -10.23
CA ILE A 82 -14.55 -1.10 -9.00
C ILE A 82 -14.59 -0.08 -7.84
N HIS A 83 -14.78 -0.58 -6.62
CA HIS A 83 -14.67 0.17 -5.35
C HIS A 83 -13.51 1.17 -5.28
N ASP A 84 -13.61 2.11 -4.31
CA ASP A 84 -12.74 3.29 -4.19
C ASP A 84 -11.26 3.04 -3.85
N ARG A 85 -10.88 1.79 -3.51
CA ARG A 85 -9.52 1.48 -3.07
C ARG A 85 -8.80 0.60 -4.08
N TRP A 86 -7.63 1.04 -4.50
CA TRP A 86 -6.77 0.32 -5.42
C TRP A 86 -5.37 0.10 -4.84
N PRO A 87 -4.77 -1.09 -4.96
CA PRO A 87 -3.41 -1.31 -4.49
C PRO A 87 -2.42 -0.37 -5.18
N ARG A 88 -1.50 0.24 -4.42
CA ARG A 88 -0.46 1.09 -4.99
C ARG A 88 0.56 0.23 -5.72
N LEU A 89 0.45 0.19 -7.05
CA LEU A 89 1.41 -0.48 -7.92
C LEU A 89 2.64 0.39 -8.14
N VAL A 90 3.83 -0.20 -8.00
CA VAL A 90 5.11 0.47 -8.21
C VAL A 90 5.88 -0.29 -9.29
N ARG A 91 6.43 0.44 -10.26
CA ARG A 91 7.29 -0.16 -11.29
C ARG A 91 8.68 -0.42 -10.71
N LEU A 92 9.17 -1.64 -10.88
CA LEU A 92 10.56 -1.99 -10.63
C LEU A 92 11.45 -1.17 -11.58
N LYS A 93 12.39 -0.41 -11.03
CA LYS A 93 13.44 0.23 -11.84
C LYS A 93 14.39 -0.86 -12.30
N ASP A 94 14.79 -0.82 -13.57
CA ASP A 94 15.87 -1.69 -14.06
C ASP A 94 17.12 -1.39 -13.21
N GLN A 95 17.75 -2.43 -12.65
CA GLN A 95 19.00 -2.31 -11.87
C GLN A 95 20.18 -2.03 -12.79
#